data_AF-A0A3N5N569-F1
#
_entry.id   AF-A0A3N5N569-F1
#
_cell.length_a   1.000
_cell.length_b   1.000
_cell.length_c   1.000
_cell.angle_alpha   90.00
_cell.angle_beta   90.00
_cell.angle_gamma   90.00
#
_symmetry.space_group_name_H-M   'P 1'
#
loop_
_entity.id
_entity.type
_entity.pdbx_description
1 polymer ?
#
loop_
_entity_poly.entity_id
_entity_poly.type
_entity_poly.pdbx_seq_one_letter_code
_entity_poly.pdbx_strand_id
1 'polypeptide(L)'
;TPSEAAKQAVENDVHVLGVSSLAGGHKTLIPEVIRELKKLGREDIMVIAGGVIPAQDYAFLYKAGVVAIFGPGSSVTEAGRKILEILLES
;
A
#
# COMPACT_ATOMS: atom_id res chain seq x y z
N THR A 1 11.20 -4.97 -7.85
CA THR A 1 9.96 -5.23 -8.64
C THR A 1 8.81 -5.52 -7.69
N PRO A 2 7.53 -5.51 -8.15
CA PRO A 2 6.39 -5.87 -7.31
C PRO A 2 6.51 -7.24 -6.62
N SER A 3 6.99 -8.26 -7.36
CA SER A 3 7.20 -9.60 -6.81
C SER A 3 8.28 -9.64 -5.72
N GLU A 4 9.41 -8.96 -5.93
CA GLU A 4 10.47 -8.87 -4.92
C GLU A 4 10.01 -8.13 -3.66
N ALA A 5 9.23 -7.05 -3.81
CA ALA A 5 8.68 -6.29 -2.68
C ALA A 5 7.67 -7.13 -1.88
N ALA A 6 6.77 -7.85 -2.56
CA ALA A 6 5.83 -8.77 -1.91
C ALA A 6 6.56 -9.89 -1.18
N LYS A 7 7.57 -10.51 -1.83
CA LYS A 7 8.38 -11.55 -1.20
C LYS A 7 9.09 -11.05 0.06
N GLN A 8 9.71 -9.87 0.00
CA GLN A 8 10.35 -9.27 1.19
C GLN A 8 9.35 -8.99 2.31
N ALA A 9 8.14 -8.49 1.97
CA ALA A 9 7.11 -8.24 2.97
C ALA A 9 6.70 -9.54 3.69
N VAL A 10 6.54 -10.64 2.96
CA VAL A 10 6.22 -11.97 3.53
C VAL A 10 7.37 -12.51 4.36
N GLU A 11 8.61 -12.44 3.86
CA GLU A 11 9.80 -12.95 4.57
C GLU A 11 10.08 -12.19 5.88
N ASN A 12 9.75 -10.91 5.93
CA ASN A 12 9.91 -10.08 7.14
C ASN A 12 8.66 -10.07 8.04
N ASP A 13 7.61 -10.82 7.67
CA ASP A 13 6.34 -10.92 8.40
C ASP A 13 5.75 -9.55 8.79
N VAL A 14 5.70 -8.63 7.82
CA VAL A 14 5.21 -7.27 8.08
C VAL A 14 3.68 -7.23 8.11
N HIS A 15 3.12 -6.40 8.99
CA HIS A 15 1.67 -6.15 9.01
C HIS A 15 1.22 -5.24 7.86
N VAL A 16 2.07 -4.27 7.49
CA VAL A 16 1.75 -3.22 6.53
C VAL A 16 2.92 -3.03 5.57
N LEU A 17 2.64 -3.02 4.27
CA LEU A 17 3.57 -2.67 3.20
C LEU A 17 3.23 -1.28 2.65
N GLY A 18 4.13 -0.32 2.87
CA GLY A 18 4.02 1.02 2.29
C GLY A 18 4.67 1.14 0.93
N VAL A 19 3.89 1.50 -0.09
CA VAL A 19 4.37 1.69 -1.47
C VAL A 19 4.37 3.17 -1.82
N SER A 20 5.57 3.74 -1.99
CA SER A 20 5.74 5.13 -2.43
C SER A 20 5.86 5.22 -3.96
N SER A 21 4.95 5.94 -4.61
CA SER A 21 4.91 6.14 -6.06
C SER A 21 5.12 7.61 -6.42
N LEU A 22 6.23 7.89 -7.14
CA LEU A 22 6.54 9.25 -7.61
C LEU A 22 6.36 9.40 -9.14
N ALA A 23 6.58 8.34 -9.91
CA ALA A 23 6.68 8.38 -11.37
C ALA A 23 5.45 7.80 -12.10
N GLY A 24 4.25 7.90 -11.52
CA GLY A 24 3.00 7.51 -12.19
C GLY A 24 2.75 5.99 -12.34
N GLY A 25 3.55 5.15 -11.68
CA GLY A 25 3.40 3.69 -11.71
C GLY A 25 2.34 3.14 -10.76
N HIS A 26 1.63 3.98 -10.00
CA HIS A 26 0.69 3.53 -8.94
C HIS A 26 -0.45 2.68 -9.47
N LYS A 27 -0.96 2.95 -10.68
CA LYS A 27 -2.09 2.17 -11.25
C LYS A 27 -1.70 0.78 -11.72
N THR A 28 -0.41 0.48 -11.87
CA THR A 28 0.09 -0.81 -12.35
C THR A 28 0.81 -1.56 -11.25
N LEU A 29 1.81 -0.93 -10.63
CA LEU A 29 2.71 -1.57 -9.66
C LEU A 29 2.02 -1.91 -8.34
N ILE A 30 1.15 -1.02 -7.83
CA ILE A 30 0.47 -1.28 -6.54
C ILE A 30 -0.52 -2.44 -6.66
N PRO A 31 -1.42 -2.49 -7.68
CA PRO A 31 -2.25 -3.68 -7.90
C PRO A 31 -1.43 -4.95 -8.14
N GLU A 32 -0.25 -4.85 -8.75
CA GLU A 32 0.62 -6.00 -8.93
C GLU A 32 1.19 -6.51 -7.61
N VAL A 33 1.69 -5.63 -6.74
CA VAL A 33 2.14 -6.01 -5.39
C VAL A 33 1.04 -6.74 -4.62
N ILE A 34 -0.19 -6.22 -4.64
CA ILE A 34 -1.33 -6.85 -3.95
C ILE A 34 -1.62 -8.25 -4.52
N ARG A 35 -1.56 -8.42 -5.84
CA ARG A 35 -1.71 -9.75 -6.47
C ARG A 35 -0.58 -10.70 -6.07
N GLU A 36 0.66 -10.22 -5.99
CA GLU A 36 1.80 -11.05 -5.58
C GLU A 36 1.70 -11.47 -4.11
N LEU A 37 1.28 -10.57 -3.20
CA LEU A 37 0.99 -10.91 -1.80
C LEU A 37 -0.08 -12.01 -1.70
N LYS A 38 -1.15 -11.88 -2.50
CA LYS A 38 -2.20 -12.92 -2.57
C LYS A 38 -1.68 -14.26 -3.09
N LYS A 39 -0.82 -14.27 -4.11
CA LYS A 39 -0.19 -15.50 -4.62
C LYS A 39 0.70 -16.18 -3.57
N LEU A 40 1.33 -15.39 -2.70
CA LEU A 40 2.13 -15.88 -1.58
C LEU A 40 1.29 -16.27 -0.36
N GLY A 41 -0.05 -16.20 -0.44
CA GLY A 41 -0.96 -16.56 0.65
C GLY A 41 -0.97 -15.57 1.81
N ARG A 42 -0.51 -14.34 1.58
CA ARG A 42 -0.40 -13.27 2.59
C ARG A 42 -1.27 -12.06 2.25
N GLU A 43 -2.54 -12.32 1.99
CA GLU A 43 -3.53 -11.26 1.73
C GLU A 43 -3.93 -10.47 2.99
N ASP A 44 -3.46 -10.91 4.17
CA ASP A 44 -3.51 -10.20 5.44
C ASP A 44 -2.57 -8.97 5.49
N ILE A 45 -1.48 -8.97 4.70
CA ILE A 45 -0.54 -7.84 4.68
C ILE A 45 -1.22 -6.66 4.01
N MET A 46 -1.47 -5.61 4.80
CA MET A 46 -2.18 -4.43 4.33
C MET A 46 -1.26 -3.59 3.43
N VAL A 47 -1.80 -3.04 2.35
CA VAL A 47 -1.04 -2.18 1.43
C VAL A 47 -1.49 -0.73 1.56
N ILE A 48 -0.57 0.17 1.87
CA ILE A 48 -0.79 1.62 1.84
C ILE A 48 -0.03 2.25 0.68
N ALA A 49 -0.59 3.30 0.09
CA ALA A 49 0.04 4.03 -1.00
C ALA A 49 0.49 5.43 -0.53
N GLY A 50 1.64 5.88 -1.02
CA GLY A 50 2.12 7.24 -0.78
C GLY A 50 2.78 7.84 -2.00
N GLY A 51 3.17 9.11 -1.91
CA GLY A 51 3.87 9.84 -2.97
C GLY A 51 2.95 10.75 -3.79
N VAL A 52 3.30 10.97 -5.07
CA VAL A 52 2.59 11.91 -5.95
C VAL A 52 1.50 11.17 -6.72
N ILE A 53 0.37 10.94 -6.05
CA ILE A 53 -0.79 10.22 -6.60
C ILE A 53 -1.93 11.23 -6.86
N PRO A 54 -2.42 11.38 -8.10
CA PRO A 54 -3.58 12.21 -8.40
C PRO A 54 -4.85 11.73 -7.68
N ALA A 55 -5.62 12.66 -7.10
CA ALA A 55 -6.84 12.32 -6.35
C ALA A 55 -7.86 11.51 -7.17
N GLN A 56 -7.94 11.74 -8.48
CA GLN A 56 -8.81 10.97 -9.40
C GLN A 56 -8.49 9.47 -9.46
N ASP A 57 -7.26 9.07 -9.11
CA ASP A 57 -6.84 7.67 -9.12
C ASP A 57 -7.08 6.98 -7.77
N TYR A 58 -7.51 7.70 -6.73
CA TYR A 58 -7.67 7.14 -5.38
C TYR A 58 -8.72 6.04 -5.37
N ALA A 59 -9.88 6.29 -6.00
CA ALA A 59 -10.96 5.30 -6.08
C ALA A 59 -10.50 4.00 -6.76
N PHE A 60 -9.63 4.09 -7.77
CA PHE A 60 -9.04 2.94 -8.43
C PHE A 60 -8.14 2.15 -7.47
N LEU A 61 -7.27 2.84 -6.72
CA LEU A 61 -6.34 2.21 -5.79
C LEU A 61 -7.05 1.56 -4.60
N TYR A 62 -8.07 2.22 -4.02
CA TYR A 62 -8.91 1.61 -2.98
C TYR A 62 -9.61 0.35 -3.50
N LYS A 63 -10.18 0.40 -4.71
CA LYS A 63 -10.79 -0.79 -5.34
C LYS A 63 -9.78 -1.92 -5.60
N ALA A 64 -8.52 -1.57 -5.83
CA ALA A 64 -7.44 -2.55 -6.01
C ALA A 64 -6.99 -3.21 -4.70
N GLY A 65 -7.39 -2.69 -3.53
CA GLY A 65 -7.07 -3.25 -2.21
C GLY A 65 -6.13 -2.39 -1.36
N VAL A 66 -5.82 -1.15 -1.78
CA VAL A 66 -5.10 -0.21 -0.91
C VAL A 66 -6.00 0.21 0.24
N VAL A 67 -5.48 0.25 1.47
CA VAL A 67 -6.26 0.59 2.67
C VAL A 67 -6.17 2.06 3.07
N ALA A 68 -5.09 2.76 2.67
CA ALA A 68 -4.90 4.19 2.89
C ALA A 68 -3.98 4.81 1.83
N ILE A 69 -4.20 6.08 1.51
CA ILE A 69 -3.38 6.85 0.57
C ILE A 69 -2.88 8.14 1.23
N PHE A 70 -1.56 8.36 1.22
CA PHE A 70 -0.89 9.53 1.79
C PHE A 70 -0.20 10.35 0.68
N GLY A 71 -0.90 11.37 0.18
CA GLY A 71 -0.41 12.27 -0.86
C GLY A 71 0.64 13.29 -0.38
N PRO A 72 1.12 14.18 -1.28
CA PRO A 72 2.09 15.21 -0.95
C PRO A 72 1.59 16.13 0.18
N GLY A 73 2.46 16.45 1.14
CA GLY A 73 2.12 17.29 2.29
C GLY A 73 1.40 16.57 3.44
N SER A 74 1.18 15.26 3.34
CA SER A 74 0.63 14.47 4.45
C SER A 74 1.54 14.56 5.69
N SER A 75 0.95 14.87 6.85
CA SER A 75 1.66 14.84 8.13
C SER A 75 2.09 13.41 8.47
N VAL A 76 3.36 13.22 8.80
CA VAL A 76 3.90 11.92 9.21
C VAL A 76 3.20 11.41 10.48
N THR A 77 2.92 12.30 11.43
CA THR A 77 2.23 11.96 12.68
C THR A 77 0.81 11.48 12.42
N GLU A 78 0.06 12.15 11.55
CA GLU A 78 -1.30 11.73 11.19
C GLU A 78 -1.29 10.44 10.37
N ALA A 79 -0.32 10.26 9.47
CA ALA A 79 -0.17 9.01 8.73
C ALA A 79 0.10 7.84 9.67
N GLY A 80 1.04 8.00 10.62
CA GLY A 80 1.34 6.98 11.62
C GLY A 80 0.12 6.63 12.48
N ARG A 81 -0.60 7.64 12.98
CA ARG A 81 -1.85 7.45 13.74
C ARG A 81 -2.88 6.67 12.92
N LYS A 82 -3.11 7.07 11.67
CA LYS A 82 -4.10 6.43 10.82
C LYS A 82 -3.76 4.98 10.47
N ILE A 83 -2.47 4.68 10.24
CA ILE A 83 -2.01 3.31 9.99
C ILE A 83 -2.26 2.44 11.22
N LEU A 84 -1.98 2.93 12.43
CA LEU A 84 -2.24 2.21 13.66
C LEU A 84 -3.73 1.96 13.89
N GLU A 85 -4.60 2.94 13.65
CA GLU A 85 -6.05 2.76 13.73
C GLU A 85 -6.52 1.65 12.79
N ILE A 86 -6.11 1.72 11.52
CA ILE A 86 -6.48 0.74 10.50
C ILE A 86 -6.03 -0.68 10.90
N LEU A 87 -4.82 -0.82 11.42
CA LEU A 87 -4.27 -2.11 11.85
C LEU A 87 -4.99 -2.69 13.08
N LEU A 88 -5.51 -1.84 13.97
CA LEU A 88 -6.24 -2.29 15.16
C LEU A 88 -7.71 -2.64 14.87
N GLU A 89 -8.27 -2.13 13.78
CA GLU A 89 -9.65 -2.36 13.35
C GLU A 89 -9.83 -3.51 12.35
N SER A 90 -8.71 -4.01 11.79
CA SER A 90 -8.68 -5.06 10.75
C SER A 90 -8.82 -6.48 11.27
#